data_AF-A0AAP2YXW6-F1
#
_entry.id   AF-A0AAP2YXW6-F1
#
_cell.length_a   1.000
_cell.length_b   1.000
_cell.length_c   1.000
_cell.angle_alpha   90.00
_cell.angle_beta   90.00
_cell.angle_gamma   90.00
#
_symmetry.space_group_name_H-M   'P 1'
#
loop_
_entity.id
_entity.type
_entity.pdbx_description
1 polymer ?
#
loop_
_entity_poly.entity_id
_entity_poly.type
_entity_poly.pdbx_seq_one_letter_code
_entity_poly.pdbx_strand_id
1 'polypeptide(L)' 'MANDSFLFGGPLVGLAIGALVMVFGIFQGGLNPITLFGGVIGAASIVLLSYAVFQASG' A
#
# COMPACT_ATOMS: atom_id res chain seq x y z
N MET A 1 4.14 23.90 -1.41
CA MET A 1 3.16 23.60 -0.35
C MET A 1 2.00 22.71 -0.82
N ALA A 2 1.57 22.74 -2.09
CA ALA A 2 0.59 21.78 -2.63
C ALA A 2 1.22 20.53 -3.29
N ASN A 3 2.53 20.55 -3.56
CA ASN A 3 3.29 19.51 -4.25
C ASN A 3 3.68 18.33 -3.35
N ASP A 4 3.85 18.57 -2.05
CA ASP A 4 4.31 17.55 -1.09
C ASP A 4 3.19 16.54 -0.78
N SER A 5 1.94 17.04 -0.71
CA SER A 5 0.73 16.23 -0.51
C SER A 5 0.45 15.26 -1.66
N PHE A 6 0.81 15.62 -2.90
CA PHE A 6 0.60 14.77 -4.07
C PHE A 6 1.64 13.65 -4.16
N LEU A 7 2.90 13.92 -3.81
CA LEU A 7 3.99 12.94 -3.79
C LEU A 7 3.79 11.88 -2.68
N PHE A 8 3.23 12.26 -1.53
CA PHE A 8 2.89 11.31 -0.46
C PHE A 8 1.52 10.64 -0.64
N GLY A 9 0.61 11.26 -1.40
CA GLY A 9 -0.76 10.77 -1.57
C GLY A 9 -0.85 9.43 -2.29
N GLY A 10 -0.08 9.25 -3.37
CA GLY A 10 -0.10 8.01 -4.17
C GLY A 10 0.22 6.74 -3.35
N PRO A 11 1.37 6.70 -2.66
CA PRO A 11 1.73 5.55 -1.82
C PRO A 11 0.76 5.30 -0.66
N LEU A 12 0.26 6.36 0.00
CA LEU A 12 -0.72 6.25 1.08
C LEU A 12 -2.05 5.66 0.60
N VAL A 13 -2.51 6.08 -0.59
CA VAL A 13 -3.72 5.53 -1.21
C VAL A 13 -3.52 4.07 -1.60
N GLY A 14 -2.38 3.70 -2.18
CA GLY A 14 -2.05 2.30 -2.50
C GLY A 14 -2.04 1.39 -1.26
N LEU A 15 -1.52 1.89 -0.13
CA LEU A 15 -1.51 1.18 1.14
C LEU A 15 -2.92 0.99 1.71
N ALA A 16 -3.74 2.05 1.72
CA ALA A 16 -5.11 1.99 2.20
C ALA A 16 -5.96 1.01 1.37
N ILE A 17 -5.82 1.03 0.05
CA ILE A 17 -6.51 0.10 -0.86
C ILE A 17 -6.02 -1.33 -0.64
N GLY A 18 -4.70 -1.55 -0.57
CA GLY A 18 -4.12 -2.88 -0.33
C GLY A 18 -4.57 -3.49 1.00
N ALA A 19 -4.62 -2.69 2.06
CA ALA A 19 -5.12 -3.11 3.37
C ALA A 19 -6.62 -3.47 3.33
N LEU A 20 -7.44 -2.66 2.66
CA LEU A 20 -8.87 -2.93 2.50
C LEU A 20 -9.12 -4.23 1.72
N VAL A 21 -8.38 -4.48 0.63
CA VAL A 21 -8.51 -5.71 -0.16
C VAL A 21 -8.07 -6.93 0.65
N MET A 22 -7.00 -6.83 1.44
CA MET A 22 -6.54 -7.91 2.31
C MET A 22 -7.59 -8.24 3.39
N VAL A 23 -8.11 -7.22 4.08
CA VAL A 23 -9.13 -7.37 5.11
C VAL A 23 -10.41 -7.97 4.51
N PHE A 24 -10.95 -7.37 3.46
CA PHE A 24 -12.16 -7.89 2.82
C PHE A 24 -11.98 -9.29 2.25
N GLY A 25 -10.86 -9.60 1.60
CA GLY A 25 -10.64 -10.94 1.05
C GLY A 25 -10.51 -12.01 2.14
N ILE A 26 -9.87 -11.71 3.28
CA ILE A 26 -9.80 -12.63 4.42
C ILE A 26 -11.21 -12.91 4.98
N PHE A 27 -12.03 -11.86 5.16
CA PHE A 27 -13.36 -12.00 5.76
C PHE A 27 -14.44 -12.53 4.81
N GLN A 28 -14.36 -12.29 3.49
CA GLN A 28 -15.35 -12.78 2.51
C GLN A 28 -15.04 -14.17 1.94
N GLY A 29 -13.77 -14.59 1.86
CA GLY A 29 -13.41 -15.79 1.09
C GLY A 29 -12.21 -16.59 1.60
N GLY A 30 -11.61 -16.22 2.73
CA GLY A 30 -10.36 -16.83 3.20
C GLY A 30 -9.14 -16.46 2.35
N LEU A 31 -8.05 -17.23 2.45
CA LEU A 31 -6.82 -17.03 1.67
C LEU A 31 -7.04 -17.40 0.20
N ASN A 32 -7.77 -16.56 -0.55
CA ASN A 32 -7.92 -16.70 -1.99
C ASN A 32 -6.79 -15.93 -2.73
N PRO A 33 -6.54 -16.25 -4.02
CA PRO A 33 -5.48 -15.61 -4.80
C PRO A 33 -5.59 -14.08 -4.89
N ILE A 34 -6.81 -13.52 -4.96
CA ILE A 34 -7.06 -12.08 -5.02
C ILE A 34 -6.56 -11.39 -3.74
N THR A 35 -6.84 -11.99 -2.59
CA THR A 35 -6.33 -11.52 -1.28
C THR A 35 -4.82 -11.55 -1.22
N LEU A 36 -4.21 -12.59 -1.79
CA LEU A 36 -2.76 -12.75 -1.86
C LEU A 36 -2.13 -11.66 -2.74
N PHE A 37 -2.65 -11.44 -3.94
CA PHE A 37 -2.18 -10.40 -4.84
C PHE A 37 -2.39 -8.99 -4.27
N GLY A 38 -3.54 -8.73 -3.65
CA GLY A 38 -3.81 -7.46 -2.96
C GLY A 38 -2.83 -7.20 -1.82
N GLY A 39 -2.53 -8.22 -1.02
CA GLY A 39 -1.52 -8.15 0.05
C GLY A 39 -0.11 -7.92 -0.48
N VAL A 40 0.30 -8.61 -1.55
CA VAL A 40 1.63 -8.44 -2.17
C VAL A 40 1.79 -7.04 -2.75
N ILE A 41 0.77 -6.51 -3.44
CA ILE A 41 0.79 -5.13 -3.97
C ILE A 41 0.87 -4.13 -2.81
N GLY A 42 0.10 -4.34 -1.73
CA GLY A 42 0.17 -3.51 -0.53
C GLY A 42 1.56 -3.52 0.11
N ALA A 43 2.18 -4.69 0.26
CA ALA A 43 3.52 -4.84 0.80
C ALA A 43 4.59 -4.16 -0.09
N ALA A 44 4.50 -4.32 -1.41
CA ALA A 44 5.40 -3.65 -2.35
C ALA A 44 5.28 -2.12 -2.26
N SER A 45 4.05 -1.61 -2.07
CA SER A 45 3.77 -0.19 -1.87
C SER A 45 4.45 0.34 -0.59
N ILE A 46 4.44 -0.44 0.49
CA ILE A 46 5.13 -0.10 1.75
C ILE A 46 6.64 -0.03 1.53
N VAL A 47 7.24 -1.02 0.88
CA VAL A 47 8.68 -1.04 0.61
C VAL A 47 9.12 0.18 -0.20
N LEU A 48 8.37 0.52 -1.26
CA LEU A 48 8.63 1.71 -2.06
C LEU A 48 8.50 3.01 -1.26
N LEU A 49 7.48 3.12 -0.40
CA LEU A 49 7.31 4.27 0.48
C LEU A 49 8.43 4.36 1.52
N SER A 50 8.79 3.25 2.16
CA SER A 50 9.90 3.20 3.13
C SER A 50 11.23 3.58 2.48
N TYR A 51 11.48 3.13 1.25
CA TYR A 51 12.66 3.52 0.48
C TYR A 51 12.65 5.01 0.11
N ALA A 52 11.51 5.54 -0.34
CA ALA A 52 11.36 6.96 -0.64
C ALA A 52 11.53 7.85 0.60
N VAL A 53 10.98 7.44 1.75
CA VAL A 53 11.17 8.11 3.05
C VAL A 53 12.64 8.07 3.45
N PHE A 54 13.29 6.90 3.34
CA PHE A 54 14.70 6.75 3.65
C PHE A 54 15.58 7.68 2.81
N GLN A 55 15.32 7.76 1.50
CA GLN A 55 16.01 8.68 0.59
C GLN A 55 15.74 10.16 0.90
N ALA A 56 14.55 10.51 1.42
CA ALA A 56 14.22 11.87 1.81
C ALA A 56 14.85 12.30 3.17
N SER A 57 15.29 11.34 3.98
CA SER A 57 15.85 11.57 5.33
C SER A 57 17.38 11.59 5.40
N GLY A 58 18.07 11.29 4.29
CA GLY A 58 19.55 11.37 4.17
C GLY A 58 19.97 12.52 3.26
#